data_AF-A0A2A5WEH4-F1
#
_entry.id   AF-A0A2A5WEH4-F1
#
_cell.length_a   1.000
_cell.length_b   1.000
_cell.length_c   1.000
_cell.angle_alpha   90.00
_cell.angle_beta   90.00
_cell.angle_gamma   90.00
#
_symmetry.space_group_name_H-M   'P 1'
#
loop_
_entity.id
_entity.type
_entity.pdbx_description
1 polymer ?
#
loop_
_entity_poly.entity_id
_entity_poly.type
_entity_poly.pdbx_seq_one_letter_code
_entity_poly.pdbx_strand_id
1 'polypeptide(L)' 'MDPFENIPDARDGLNKKERIILYCLEKAQKDFEGRNVPTISLYGRVIEHIDISEEEFQAILSRLVGGTRNSDGSQSYA' A
#
# COMPACT_ATOMS: atom_id res chain seq x y z
N MET A 1 -6.87 -0.71 20.61
CA MET A 1 -6.95 -0.04 19.29
C MET A 1 -6.59 1.41 19.51
N ASP A 2 -5.55 1.89 18.85
CA ASP A 2 -5.18 3.31 18.95
C ASP A 2 -6.11 4.12 18.03
N PRO A 3 -6.85 5.11 18.57
CA PRO A 3 -7.92 5.81 17.84
C PRO A 3 -7.40 6.68 16.70
N PHE A 4 -6.09 6.87 16.59
CA PHE A 4 -5.47 7.72 15.57
C PHE A 4 -4.85 6.94 14.42
N GLU A 5 -4.82 5.59 14.46
CA GLU A 5 -4.15 4.80 13.40
C GLU A 5 -4.77 4.98 12.00
N ASN A 6 -6.06 5.29 11.94
CA ASN A 6 -6.78 5.49 10.68
C ASN A 6 -6.86 6.96 10.26
N ILE A 7 -6.36 7.89 11.07
CA ILE A 7 -6.39 9.32 10.75
C ILE A 7 -5.16 9.67 9.89
N PRO A 8 -5.36 10.20 8.67
CA PRO A 8 -4.24 10.63 7.83
C PRO A 8 -3.47 11.80 8.47
N ASP A 9 -2.15 11.80 8.34
CA ASP A 9 -1.32 12.92 8.78
C ASP A 9 -1.49 14.11 7.82
N ALA A 10 -1.62 15.33 8.36
CA ALA A 10 -1.88 16.53 7.56
C ALA A 10 -0.74 16.89 6.58
N ARG A 11 0.47 16.35 6.78
CA ARG A 11 1.64 16.65 5.95
C ARG A 11 1.68 15.84 4.66
N ASP A 12 1.29 14.56 4.73
CA ASP A 12 1.41 13.61 3.62
C ASP A 12 0.06 13.02 3.19
N GLY A 13 -1.00 13.21 3.97
CA GLY A 13 -2.31 12.60 3.71
C GLY A 13 -2.32 11.09 3.87
N LEU A 14 -1.31 10.52 4.55
CA LEU A 14 -1.15 9.07 4.73
C LEU A 14 -1.45 8.67 6.17
N ASN A 15 -2.16 7.56 6.32
CA ASN A 15 -2.23 6.85 7.59
C ASN A 15 -0.95 6.01 7.81
N LYS A 16 -0.88 5.37 8.97
CA LYS A 16 0.30 4.59 9.37
C LYS A 16 0.60 3.42 8.42
N LYS A 17 -0.43 2.69 7.97
CA LYS A 17 -0.28 1.51 7.11
C LYS A 17 0.22 1.91 5.71
N GLU A 18 -0.34 2.97 5.13
CA GLU A 18 0.10 3.48 3.82
C GLU A 18 1.55 3.94 3.83
N ARG A 19 1.94 4.67 4.87
CA ARG A 19 3.31 5.14 5.02
C ARG A 19 4.28 3.97 5.06
N ILE A 20 3.93 2.89 5.76
CA ILE A 20 4.76 1.68 5.85
C ILE A 20 4.82 0.97 4.51
N ILE A 21 3.69 0.85 3.79
CA ILE A 21 3.67 0.26 2.44
C ILE A 21 4.60 1.04 1.49
N LEU A 22 4.52 2.36 1.47
CA LEU A 22 5.40 3.20 0.63
C LEU A 22 6.87 3.12 1.05
N TYR A 23 7.15 3.05 2.34
CA TYR A 23 8.50 2.83 2.85
C TYR A 23 9.07 1.48 2.41
N CYS A 24 8.29 0.40 2.53
CA CYS A 24 8.69 -0.93 2.06
C CYS A 24 8.87 -0.97 0.54
N LEU A 25 8.03 -0.25 -0.21
CA LEU A 25 8.14 -0.12 -1.66
C LEU A 25 9.44 0.58 -2.06
N GLU A 26 9.78 1.70 -1.42
CA GLU A 26 11.02 2.45 -1.68
C GLU A 26 12.26 1.58 -1.45
N LYS A 27 12.27 0.82 -0.35
CA LYS A 27 13.34 -0.14 -0.06
C LYS A 27 13.41 -1.27 -1.08
N ALA A 28 12.26 -1.83 -1.46
CA ALA A 28 12.22 -2.87 -2.47
C ALA A 28 12.70 -2.36 -3.83
N GLN A 29 12.33 -1.15 -4.24
CA GLN A 29 12.80 -0.59 -5.51
C GLN A 29 14.32 -0.47 -5.57
N LYS A 30 15.00 -0.17 -4.45
CA LYS A 30 16.48 -0.17 -4.40
C LYS A 30 17.06 -1.56 -4.66
N ASP A 31 16.47 -2.59 -4.08
CA ASP A 31 16.91 -3.99 -4.27
C ASP A 31 16.62 -4.51 -5.68
N PHE A 32 15.57 -3.97 -6.32
CA PHE A 32 15.18 -4.30 -7.69
C PHE A 32 15.82 -3.37 -8.74
N GLU A 33 16.75 -2.49 -8.35
CA GLU A 33 17.47 -1.56 -9.23
C GLU A 33 16.54 -0.64 -10.02
N GLY A 34 15.46 -0.17 -9.38
CA GLY A 34 14.45 0.67 -9.99
C GLY A 34 13.46 -0.06 -10.91
N ARG A 35 13.53 -1.40 -11.01
CA ARG A 35 12.52 -2.20 -11.70
C ARG A 35 11.24 -2.33 -10.88
N ASN A 36 10.17 -2.77 -11.53
CA ASN A 36 8.90 -3.07 -10.86
C ASN A 36 9.10 -4.12 -9.76
N VAL A 37 8.60 -3.79 -8.57
CA VAL A 37 8.58 -4.70 -7.42
C VAL A 37 7.34 -5.58 -7.54
N PRO A 38 7.46 -6.91 -7.55
CA PRO A 38 6.31 -7.80 -7.53
C PRO A 38 5.46 -7.59 -6.28
N THR A 39 4.13 -7.52 -6.42
CA THR A 39 3.19 -7.27 -5.32
C THR A 39 3.35 -8.24 -4.16
N ILE A 40 3.63 -9.52 -4.46
CA ILE A 40 3.88 -10.55 -3.44
C ILE A 40 5.14 -10.26 -2.61
N SER A 41 6.21 -9.77 -3.25
CA SER A 41 7.45 -9.41 -2.58
C SER A 41 7.27 -8.18 -1.70
N LEU A 42 6.46 -7.22 -2.15
CA LEU A 42 6.09 -6.06 -1.34
C LEU A 42 5.25 -6.50 -0.13
N TYR A 43 4.23 -7.33 -0.33
CA TYR A 43 3.37 -7.83 0.74
C TYR A 43 4.19 -8.53 1.83
N GLY A 44 5.11 -9.44 1.45
CA GLY A 44 6.01 -10.10 2.39
C GLY A 44 6.82 -9.13 3.25
N ARG A 45 7.32 -8.04 2.68
CA ARG A 45 8.06 -7.01 3.42
C ARG A 45 7.17 -6.19 4.36
N VAL A 46 5.91 -5.98 4.00
CA VAL A 46 4.98 -5.19 4.82
C VAL A 46 4.53 -5.96 6.06
N ILE A 47 4.24 -7.26 5.92
CA ILE A 47 3.84 -8.11 7.05
C ILE A 47 4.95 -8.28 8.10
N GLU A 48 6.22 -8.08 7.71
CA GLU A 48 7.35 -8.02 8.65
C GLU A 48 7.32 -6.78 9.56
N HIS A 49 6.64 -5.70 9.12
CA HIS A 49 6.60 -4.42 9.84
C HIS A 49 5.28 -4.20 10.58
N ILE A 50 4.17 -4.71 10.05
CA ILE A 50 2.82 -4.53 10.61
C ILE A 50 1.94 -5.74 10.37
N ASP A 51 0.95 -5.92 11.25
CA ASP A 51 -0.16 -6.83 11.02
C ASP A 51 -1.15 -6.19 10.03
N ILE A 52 -1.36 -6.85 8.90
CA ILE A 52 -2.25 -6.40 7.82
C ILE A 52 -2.76 -7.63 7.06
N SER A 53 -4.04 -7.64 6.69
CA SER A 53 -4.58 -8.70 5.85
C SER A 53 -4.25 -8.47 4.37
N GLU A 54 -4.33 -9.52 3.55
CA GLU A 54 -4.14 -9.39 2.11
C GLU A 54 -5.16 -8.42 1.49
N GLU A 55 -6.43 -8.50 1.91
CA GLU A 55 -7.50 -7.66 1.39
C GLU A 55 -7.26 -6.18 1.72
N GLU A 56 -6.83 -5.89 2.95
CA GLU A 56 -6.53 -4.52 3.37
C GLU A 56 -5.31 -3.96 2.62
N PHE A 57 -4.26 -4.77 2.45
CA PHE A 57 -3.10 -4.40 1.66
C PHE A 57 -3.47 -4.08 0.21
N GLN A 58 -4.27 -4.93 -0.45
CA GLN A 58 -4.73 -4.70 -1.82
C GLN A 58 -5.62 -3.46 -1.93
N ALA A 59 -6.48 -3.20 -0.95
CA ALA A 59 -7.32 -2.01 -0.90
C ALA A 59 -6.49 -0.72 -0.80
N ILE A 60 -5.48 -0.71 0.09
CA ILE A 60 -4.56 0.42 0.23
C ILE A 60 -3.75 0.63 -1.05
N LEU A 61 -3.17 -0.43 -1.63
CA LEU A 61 -2.42 -0.33 -2.89
C LEU A 61 -3.29 0.22 -4.03
N SER A 62 -4.52 -0.28 -4.18
CA SER A 62 -5.46 0.18 -5.20
C SER A 62 -5.73 1.68 -5.05
N ARG A 63 -5.86 2.17 -3.80
CA ARG A 63 -6.05 3.59 -3.51
C ARG A 63 -4.81 4.42 -3.83
N LEU A 64 -3.61 3.94 -3.52
CA LEU A 64 -2.35 4.65 -3.75
C LEU A 64 -2.00 4.77 -5.24
N VAL A 65 -2.27 3.73 -6.03
CA VAL A 65 -1.93 3.69 -7.47
C VAL A 65 -3.05 4.28 -8.34
N GLY A 66 -4.21 4.59 -7.76
CA GLY A 66 -5.38 5.07 -8.52
C GLY A 66 -5.96 4.01 -9.46
N GLY A 67 -5.65 2.73 -9.22
CA GLY A 67 -6.25 1.59 -9.92
C GLY A 67 -7.66 1.37 -9.39
N THR A 68 -8.59 2.24 -9.76
CA THR A 68 -9.96 2.21 -9.27
C THR A 68 -10.68 0.96 -9.79
N ARG A 69 -11.15 0.12 -8.86
CA ARG A 69 -12.49 -0.45 -9.04
C ARG A 69 -13.44 0.73 -9.12
N ASN A 70 -14.10 0.88 -10.26
CA ASN A 70 -15.18 1.84 -10.40
C ASN A 70 -16.28 1.48 -9.39
N SER A 71 -17.06 2.46 -8.94
CA SER A 71 -18.15 2.29 -7.96
C SER A 71 -19.26 1.32 -8.41
N ASP A 72 -19.20 0.85 -9.66
CA ASP A 72 -20.06 -0.15 -10.29
C ASP A 72 -19.48 -1.58 -10.23
N GLY A 73 -18.29 -1.78 -9.65
CA GLY A 73 -17.62 -3.08 -9.57
C GLY A 73 -16.75 -3.44 -10.79
N SER A 74 -16.61 -2.54 -11.77
CA SER A 74 -15.83 -2.79 -12.98
C SER A 74 -14.35 -2.42 -12.79
N GLN A 75 -13.45 -3.27 -13.33
CA GLN A 75 -12.00 -2.99 -13.42
C GLN A 75 -11.71 -2.25 -14.72
N SER A 76 -11.11 -1.06 -14.62
CA SER A 76 -10.57 -0.34 -15.79
C SER A 76 -9.14 -0.82 -16.04
N TYR A 77 -8.93 -1.60 -17.11
CA TYR A 77 -7.58 -1.87 -17.61
C TYR A 77 -7.16 -0.67 -18.47
N ALA A 78 -6.08 0.01 -18.07
CA ALA A 78 -5.36 0.93 -18.94
C ALA A 78 -4.61 0.16 -20.03
#